data_AF-A0A2V3K2W0-F1
#
_entry.id   AF-A0A2V3K2W0-F1
#
_cell.length_a   1.000
_cell.length_b   1.000
_cell.length_c   1.000
_cell.angle_alpha   90.00
_cell.angle_beta   90.00
_cell.angle_gamma   90.00
#
_symmetry.space_group_name_H-M   'P 1'
#
loop_
_entity.id
_entity.type
_entity.pdbx_description
1 polymer ?
#
loop_
_entity_poly.entity_id
_entity_poly.type
_entity_poly.pdbx_seq_one_letter_code
_entity_poly.pdbx_strand_id
1 'polypeptide(L)'
;MKMFGIKKGFSLLELILALGIGSAIALIKFQDMKVEQEDLVAKTAGEQIKQLGEAVNGYISMRYDKLSTLTSSSNQSSDPGPRTCNSTGCEIDYHTLVNEGLLPASYNGNNIYKSPYKIILKREGTAPNYVINGLITTSSAWIEGGHIRYDLLGKAMQVAGVDSGMTKDATSVAGFQSQWKEQNTAFNNITRDGLLAFRVGYNSSLYAIYLRRDGTLPMTGNLNMGGNDINNVKNITASGTGNFGGNITTAGSVTATGQVTAHNGYGDTITFGGDGAGDDYEIRLSNGVRPLSIYSPNAANYTTVLKVWKNALIQQRLSTNGLDPNDLPSGWSGGLRTNDVYAAGTVGAGSGGAVNAYMNSSGNIYASNDVNVGHQVNAQYVWASGNLNSNYIHSNGNIDADGRLNAGEFLYINGKANVGANCSPNGLQGTDSTGLLLSCVGGKWTKASGGGGGLYSTNTKDGNSATCSTPNTDTNACSCPSGKTSVVIMSSISTSVTIRPDNGQGVTTKSTQRLYQCR
;
A
#
# COMPACT_ATOMS: atom_id res chain seq x y z
N MET A 1 71.66 -98.32 -30.30
CA MET A 1 71.75 -97.20 -29.35
C MET A 1 70.37 -96.87 -28.80
N LYS A 2 70.12 -97.15 -27.51
CA LYS A 2 69.53 -96.25 -26.50
C LYS A 2 69.15 -97.05 -25.26
N MET A 3 69.66 -96.58 -24.12
CA MET A 3 69.56 -97.16 -22.78
C MET A 3 68.10 -97.41 -22.36
N PHE A 4 67.84 -98.59 -21.78
CA PHE A 4 66.71 -98.81 -20.89
C PHE A 4 67.24 -99.21 -19.51
N GLY A 5 66.95 -98.37 -18.53
CA GLY A 5 67.47 -98.44 -17.17
C GLY A 5 66.97 -99.64 -16.38
N ILE A 6 67.88 -100.11 -15.53
CA ILE A 6 67.75 -101.21 -14.58
C ILE A 6 66.62 -100.92 -13.58
N LYS A 7 65.61 -101.80 -13.49
CA LYS A 7 64.67 -101.84 -12.37
C LYS A 7 65.40 -102.36 -11.12
N LYS A 8 65.66 -101.50 -10.14
CA LYS A 8 66.12 -101.91 -8.79
C LYS A 8 64.92 -102.31 -7.95
N GLY A 9 64.97 -103.51 -7.35
CA GLY A 9 63.97 -103.97 -6.39
C GLY A 9 64.08 -103.18 -5.08
N PHE A 10 62.94 -102.82 -4.50
CA PHE A 10 62.85 -102.13 -3.21
C PHE A 10 63.22 -103.09 -2.06
N SER A 11 64.15 -102.67 -1.20
CA SER A 11 64.43 -103.32 0.08
C SER A 11 63.32 -103.00 1.07
N LEU A 12 62.85 -103.99 1.84
CA LEU A 12 61.85 -103.80 2.90
C LEU A 12 62.28 -102.73 3.92
N LEU A 13 63.60 -102.56 4.12
CA LEU A 13 64.16 -101.56 5.03
C LEU A 13 64.00 -100.12 4.52
N GLU A 14 64.13 -99.88 3.20
CA GLU A 14 63.93 -98.55 2.60
C GLU A 14 62.46 -98.13 2.66
N LEU A 15 61.53 -99.09 2.52
CA LEU A 15 60.09 -98.82 2.63
C LEU A 15 59.72 -98.42 4.07
N ILE A 16 60.23 -99.13 5.08
CA ILE A 16 59.97 -98.82 6.49
C ILE A 16 60.60 -97.47 6.89
N LEU A 17 61.81 -97.17 6.40
CA LEU A 17 62.48 -95.90 6.68
C LEU A 17 61.76 -94.72 6.02
N ALA A 18 61.34 -94.87 4.76
CA ALA A 18 60.59 -93.83 4.03
C ALA A 18 59.20 -93.60 4.65
N LEU A 19 58.51 -94.65 5.08
CA LEU A 19 57.24 -94.54 5.80
C LEU A 19 57.44 -93.90 7.19
N GLY A 20 58.48 -94.27 7.93
CA GLY A 20 58.78 -93.70 9.25
C GLY A 20 59.11 -92.20 9.19
N ILE A 21 60.00 -91.80 8.28
CA ILE A 21 60.38 -90.39 8.08
C ILE A 21 59.23 -89.59 7.46
N GLY A 22 58.52 -90.17 6.48
CA GLY A 22 57.35 -89.54 5.86
C GLY A 22 56.23 -89.27 6.86
N SER A 23 55.97 -90.21 7.77
CA SER A 23 54.97 -90.04 8.84
C SER A 23 55.37 -88.94 9.83
N ALA A 24 56.64 -88.87 10.23
CA ALA A 24 57.14 -87.85 11.14
C ALA A 24 57.07 -86.44 10.53
N ILE A 25 57.48 -86.28 9.27
CA ILE A 25 57.40 -85.00 8.55
C ILE A 25 55.95 -84.56 8.36
N ALA A 26 55.04 -85.49 8.02
CA ALA A 26 53.62 -85.21 7.91
C ALA A 26 53.02 -84.72 9.25
N LEU A 27 53.45 -85.30 10.37
CA LEU A 27 52.98 -84.93 11.71
C LEU A 27 53.52 -83.55 12.15
N ILE A 28 54.78 -83.23 11.83
CA ILE A 28 55.36 -81.88 12.04
C ILE A 28 54.61 -80.85 11.19
N LYS A 29 54.37 -81.15 9.90
CA LYS A 29 53.63 -80.22 9.03
C LYS A 29 52.18 -80.05 9.43
N PHE A 30 51.55 -81.09 9.96
CA PHE A 30 50.22 -80.98 10.54
C PHE A 30 50.21 -80.08 11.79
N GLN A 31 51.26 -80.14 12.62
CA GLN A 31 51.42 -79.24 13.76
C GLN A 31 51.66 -77.78 13.31
N ASP A 32 52.54 -77.55 12.33
CA ASP A 32 52.75 -76.21 11.73
C ASP A 32 51.43 -75.63 11.20
N MET A 33 50.69 -76.42 10.40
CA MET A 33 49.41 -76.02 9.84
C MET A 33 48.36 -75.73 10.92
N LYS A 34 48.36 -76.50 12.01
CA LYS A 34 47.47 -76.25 13.15
C LYS A 34 47.81 -74.92 13.83
N VAL A 35 49.11 -74.62 14.01
CA VAL A 35 49.55 -73.34 14.60
C VAL A 35 49.22 -72.15 13.68
N GLU A 36 49.40 -72.30 12.37
CA GLU A 36 48.99 -71.30 11.38
C GLU A 36 47.47 -71.08 11.37
N GLN A 37 46.70 -72.16 11.50
CA GLN A 37 45.24 -72.07 11.61
C GLN A 37 44.82 -71.34 12.89
N GLU A 38 45.42 -71.65 14.04
CA GLU A 38 45.17 -70.96 15.30
C GLU A 38 45.58 -69.48 15.24
N ASP A 39 46.68 -69.16 14.54
CA ASP A 39 47.12 -67.78 14.29
C ASP A 39 46.11 -67.00 13.43
N LEU A 40 45.61 -67.62 12.36
CA LEU A 40 44.58 -67.03 11.52
C LEU A 40 43.29 -66.77 12.31
N VAL A 41 42.85 -67.74 13.12
CA VAL A 41 41.66 -67.59 13.98
C VAL A 41 41.85 -66.45 14.98
N ALA A 42 43.02 -66.33 15.62
CA ALA A 42 43.35 -65.21 16.50
C ALA A 42 43.30 -63.86 15.78
N LYS A 43 43.91 -63.77 14.59
CA LYS A 43 43.89 -62.55 13.77
C LYS A 43 42.47 -62.15 13.38
N THR A 44 41.67 -63.10 12.88
CA THR A 44 40.27 -62.86 12.52
C THR A 44 39.43 -62.44 13.73
N ALA A 45 39.63 -63.03 14.92
CA ALA A 45 38.94 -62.59 16.14
C ALA A 45 39.28 -61.14 16.50
N GLY A 46 40.54 -60.74 16.31
CA GLY A 46 41.00 -59.36 16.48
C GLY A 46 40.38 -58.39 15.47
N GLU A 47 40.31 -58.77 14.19
CA GLU A 47 39.65 -57.99 13.14
C GLU A 47 38.15 -57.80 13.42
N GLN A 48 37.47 -58.87 13.85
CA GLN A 48 36.04 -58.84 14.15
C GLN A 48 35.71 -57.90 15.31
N ILE A 49 36.48 -57.94 16.41
CA ILE A 49 36.22 -57.04 17.54
C ILE A 49 36.59 -55.60 17.20
N LYS A 50 37.60 -55.38 16.36
CA LYS A 50 37.96 -54.04 15.86
C LYS A 50 36.87 -53.45 14.98
N GLN A 51 36.37 -54.22 14.01
CA GLN A 51 35.25 -53.81 13.16
C GLN A 51 34.02 -53.44 14.00
N LEU A 52 33.72 -54.26 15.02
CA LEU A 52 32.63 -53.97 15.95
C LEU A 52 32.90 -52.70 16.75
N GLY A 53 34.13 -52.50 17.24
CA GLY A 53 34.54 -51.28 17.95
C GLY A 53 34.38 -50.00 17.12
N GLU A 54 34.79 -50.04 15.86
CA GLU A 54 34.63 -48.93 14.92
C GLU A 54 33.15 -48.62 14.67
N ALA A 55 32.31 -49.64 14.48
CA ALA A 55 30.87 -49.46 14.35
C ALA A 55 30.24 -48.86 15.61
N VAL A 56 30.62 -49.31 16.81
CA VAL A 56 30.13 -48.72 18.05
C VAL A 56 30.59 -47.27 18.23
N ASN A 57 31.83 -46.93 17.84
CA ASN A 57 32.29 -45.54 17.83
C ASN A 57 31.46 -44.65 16.89
N GLY A 58 31.12 -45.15 15.70
CA GLY A 58 30.19 -44.49 14.78
C GLY A 58 28.82 -44.26 15.41
N TYR A 59 28.29 -45.27 16.10
CA TYR A 59 27.01 -45.18 16.80
C TYR A 59 27.03 -44.15 17.95
N ILE A 60 28.10 -44.12 18.75
CA ILE A 60 28.28 -43.12 19.81
C ILE A 60 28.24 -41.72 19.22
N SER A 61 28.93 -41.50 18.10
CA SER A 61 28.94 -40.21 17.41
C SER A 61 27.56 -39.82 16.86
N MET A 62 26.86 -40.75 16.21
CA MET A 62 25.53 -40.51 15.63
C MET A 62 24.45 -40.24 16.68
N ARG A 63 24.43 -41.03 17.77
CA ARG A 63 23.40 -41.01 18.81
C ARG A 63 23.88 -40.39 20.12
N TYR A 64 24.89 -39.52 20.06
CA TYR A 64 25.41 -38.83 21.24
C TYR A 64 24.31 -38.09 22.03
N ASP A 65 23.33 -37.49 21.36
CA ASP A 65 22.18 -36.84 21.99
C ASP A 65 21.35 -37.83 22.84
N LYS A 66 21.07 -39.02 22.30
CA LYS A 66 20.32 -40.06 22.99
C LYS A 66 21.12 -40.71 24.11
N LEU A 67 22.41 -40.91 23.91
CA LEU A 67 23.32 -41.52 24.90
C LEU A 67 23.61 -40.56 26.06
N SER A 68 23.79 -39.27 25.76
CA SER A 68 23.98 -38.23 26.78
C SER A 68 22.70 -37.97 27.60
N THR A 69 21.52 -38.23 27.04
CA THR A 69 20.23 -38.16 27.75
C THR A 69 19.77 -39.50 28.34
N LEU A 70 20.50 -40.60 28.09
CA LEU A 70 20.16 -41.97 28.51
C LEU A 70 18.76 -42.42 28.04
N THR A 71 18.43 -42.15 26.78
CA THR A 71 17.14 -42.48 26.17
C THR A 71 17.15 -43.87 25.53
N SER A 72 16.32 -44.81 26.00
CA SER A 72 16.15 -46.15 25.37
C SER A 72 15.44 -46.08 24.01
N SER A 73 15.66 -47.08 23.14
CA SER A 73 14.96 -47.26 21.86
C SER A 73 14.60 -48.73 21.61
N SER A 74 13.44 -48.98 20.98
CA SER A 74 12.94 -50.29 20.59
C SER A 74 12.64 -50.38 19.08
N ASN A 75 13.57 -49.93 18.22
CA ASN A 75 13.46 -49.97 16.75
C ASN A 75 12.41 -49.03 16.14
N GLN A 76 12.52 -47.73 16.40
CA GLN A 76 11.67 -46.72 15.76
C GLN A 76 12.34 -46.14 14.50
N SER A 77 11.56 -45.63 13.55
CA SER A 77 12.06 -45.16 12.25
C SER A 77 13.04 -43.98 12.34
N SER A 78 12.97 -43.17 13.39
CA SER A 78 13.85 -42.02 13.64
C SER A 78 14.98 -42.29 14.64
N ASP A 79 14.93 -43.43 15.33
CA ASP A 79 15.91 -43.88 16.33
C ASP A 79 15.96 -45.42 16.30
N PRO A 80 16.68 -46.01 15.33
CA PRO A 80 16.84 -47.45 15.24
C PRO A 80 17.46 -48.02 16.53
N GLY A 81 16.89 -49.10 17.03
CA GLY A 81 17.32 -49.76 18.27
C GLY A 81 17.84 -51.18 17.97
N PRO A 82 17.82 -52.09 18.95
CA PRO A 82 17.44 -51.86 20.34
C PRO A 82 18.54 -51.11 21.11
N ARG A 83 18.16 -50.18 21.99
CA ARG A 83 19.08 -49.54 22.95
C ARG A 83 18.38 -49.51 24.31
N THR A 84 18.99 -50.12 25.32
CA THR A 84 18.40 -50.17 26.66
C THR A 84 19.25 -49.34 27.61
N CYS A 85 18.74 -48.18 28.01
CA CYS A 85 19.41 -47.27 28.93
C CYS A 85 18.88 -47.40 30.37
N ASN A 86 19.77 -47.19 31.33
CA ASN A 86 19.48 -47.07 32.77
C ASN A 86 20.01 -45.72 33.28
N SER A 87 20.19 -45.55 34.60
CA SER A 87 20.65 -44.28 35.19
C SER A 87 22.13 -43.93 34.94
N THR A 88 22.96 -44.89 34.53
CA THR A 88 24.41 -44.72 34.39
C THR A 88 24.93 -44.99 32.98
N GLY A 89 24.17 -45.66 32.13
CA GLY A 89 24.61 -46.04 30.79
C GLY A 89 23.54 -46.71 29.95
N CYS A 90 23.94 -47.20 28.78
CA CYS A 90 23.10 -47.92 27.83
C CYS A 90 23.77 -49.21 27.36
N GLU A 91 22.99 -50.28 27.23
CA GLU A 91 23.38 -51.53 26.57
C GLU A 91 22.79 -51.54 25.15
N ILE A 92 23.62 -51.92 24.18
CA ILE A 92 23.23 -52.10 22.78
C ILE A 92 23.67 -53.48 22.30
N ASP A 93 23.09 -53.95 21.20
CA ASP A 93 23.50 -55.19 20.56
C ASP A 93 23.98 -54.94 19.12
N TYR A 94 24.42 -55.99 18.44
CA TYR A 94 24.85 -55.86 17.04
C TYR A 94 23.68 -55.52 16.10
N HIS A 95 22.43 -55.85 16.45
CA HIS A 95 21.27 -55.45 15.65
C HIS A 95 21.12 -53.94 15.63
N THR A 96 21.41 -53.24 16.73
CA THR A 96 21.47 -51.77 16.78
C THR A 96 22.37 -51.22 15.70
N LEU A 97 23.56 -51.79 15.57
CA LEU A 97 24.56 -51.33 14.60
C LEU A 97 24.17 -51.69 13.16
N VAL A 98 23.52 -52.83 12.94
CA VAL A 98 22.97 -53.22 11.64
C VAL A 98 21.82 -52.30 11.23
N ASN A 99 20.90 -52.00 12.14
CA ASN A 99 19.75 -51.15 11.90
C ASN A 99 20.14 -49.69 11.63
N GLU A 100 21.27 -49.25 12.18
CA GLU A 100 21.89 -47.95 11.90
C GLU A 100 22.76 -47.94 10.64
N GLY A 101 22.93 -49.09 9.97
CA GLY A 101 23.75 -49.22 8.76
C GLY A 101 25.26 -49.18 9.01
N LEU A 102 25.70 -49.38 10.25
CA LEU A 102 27.11 -49.37 10.67
C LEU A 102 27.78 -50.75 10.53
N LEU A 103 26.98 -51.83 10.50
CA LEU A 103 27.41 -53.18 10.17
C LEU A 103 26.59 -53.75 9.00
N PRO A 104 27.17 -54.66 8.18
CA PRO A 104 26.43 -55.32 7.11
C PRO A 104 25.23 -56.13 7.64
N ALA A 105 24.15 -56.22 6.86
CA ALA A 105 22.98 -57.03 7.21
C ALA A 105 23.29 -58.53 7.40
N SER A 106 24.41 -59.01 6.85
CA SER A 106 24.91 -60.38 7.03
C SER A 106 25.73 -60.60 8.30
N TYR A 107 25.93 -59.56 9.14
CA TYR A 107 26.72 -59.67 10.35
C TYR A 107 26.02 -60.59 11.36
N ASN A 108 26.75 -61.60 11.83
CA ASN A 108 26.30 -62.51 12.86
C ASN A 108 27.07 -62.16 14.14
N GLY A 109 26.38 -61.84 15.23
CA GLY A 109 26.95 -61.32 16.48
C GLY A 109 27.94 -62.21 17.23
N ASN A 110 28.36 -63.33 16.63
CA ASN A 110 29.32 -64.28 17.16
C ASN A 110 30.66 -64.15 16.45
N ASN A 111 31.74 -64.23 17.23
CA ASN A 111 33.09 -64.26 16.67
C ASN A 111 33.48 -65.64 16.11
N ILE A 112 34.68 -65.71 15.54
CA ILE A 112 35.24 -66.91 14.90
C ILE A 112 35.35 -68.13 15.85
N TYR A 113 35.43 -67.91 17.17
CA TYR A 113 35.43 -68.97 18.19
C TYR A 113 34.06 -69.14 18.89
N LYS A 114 32.98 -68.65 18.25
CA LYS A 114 31.56 -68.82 18.65
C LYS A 114 31.16 -68.13 19.95
N SER A 115 31.90 -67.11 20.38
CA SER A 115 31.52 -66.27 21.52
C SER A 115 30.77 -65.02 21.05
N PRO A 116 29.58 -64.71 21.61
CA PRO A 116 28.87 -63.48 21.29
C PRO A 116 29.50 -62.28 21.98
N TYR A 117 29.29 -61.09 21.44
CA TYR A 117 29.74 -59.82 22.03
C TYR A 117 28.67 -59.16 22.91
N LYS A 118 29.10 -58.52 23.98
CA LYS A 118 28.28 -57.67 24.85
C LYS A 118 28.83 -56.24 24.85
N ILE A 119 27.98 -55.27 24.54
CA ILE A 119 28.36 -53.86 24.34
C ILE A 119 27.70 -52.99 25.40
N ILE A 120 28.51 -52.37 26.26
CA ILE A 120 28.02 -51.44 27.28
C ILE A 120 28.60 -50.07 27.03
N LEU A 121 27.73 -49.07 26.99
CA LEU A 121 28.05 -47.65 26.90
C LEU A 121 27.72 -46.99 28.25
N LYS A 122 28.56 -46.10 28.72
CA LYS A 122 28.46 -45.45 30.02
C LYS A 122 28.60 -43.95 29.85
N ARG A 123 27.72 -43.20 30.51
CA ARG A 123 27.76 -41.74 30.52
C ARG A 123 28.50 -41.25 31.76
N GLU A 124 29.50 -40.42 31.54
CA GLU A 124 30.35 -39.84 32.57
C GLU A 124 30.45 -38.31 32.39
N GLY A 125 30.94 -37.60 33.40
CA GLY A 125 31.02 -36.13 33.39
C GLY A 125 29.73 -35.42 33.83
N THR A 126 29.69 -34.10 33.62
CA THR A 126 28.58 -33.22 34.01
C THR A 126 27.99 -32.51 32.80
N ALA A 127 26.69 -32.17 32.88
CA ALA A 127 26.02 -31.44 31.80
C ALA A 127 26.71 -30.08 31.54
N PRO A 128 26.78 -29.60 30.28
CA PRO A 128 26.28 -30.24 29.04
C PRO A 128 27.31 -31.18 28.36
N ASN A 129 28.52 -31.29 28.91
CA ASN A 129 29.67 -31.95 28.28
C ASN A 129 29.87 -33.37 28.81
N TYR A 130 28.87 -34.23 28.60
CA TYR A 130 28.98 -35.63 28.95
C TYR A 130 30.04 -36.35 28.09
N VAL A 131 30.67 -37.39 28.65
CA VAL A 131 31.55 -38.29 27.92
C VAL A 131 30.88 -39.65 27.88
N ILE A 132 30.80 -40.24 26.70
CA ILE A 132 30.22 -41.57 26.49
C ILE A 132 31.37 -42.52 26.23
N ASN A 133 31.78 -43.24 27.27
CA ASN A 133 32.76 -44.31 27.18
C ASN A 133 32.04 -45.65 26.96
N GLY A 134 32.68 -46.63 26.34
CA GLY A 134 32.08 -47.94 26.21
C GLY A 134 33.11 -49.06 26.23
N LEU A 135 32.63 -50.25 26.57
CA LEU A 135 33.41 -51.48 26.60
C LEU A 135 32.63 -52.59 25.91
N ILE A 136 33.27 -53.18 24.90
CA ILE A 136 32.83 -54.38 24.22
C ILE A 136 33.60 -55.54 24.84
N THR A 137 32.91 -56.58 25.29
CA THR A 137 33.54 -57.84 25.72
C THR A 137 32.94 -59.02 24.99
N THR A 138 33.70 -60.08 24.88
CA THR A 138 33.17 -61.40 24.52
C THR A 138 32.46 -61.99 25.74
N SER A 139 31.39 -62.75 25.52
CA SER A 139 30.56 -63.28 26.61
C SER A 139 31.08 -64.63 27.14
N SER A 140 31.79 -65.37 26.30
CA SER A 140 32.47 -66.62 26.64
C SER A 140 33.99 -66.45 26.60
N ALA A 141 34.68 -67.09 27.55
CA ALA A 141 36.14 -67.12 27.59
C ALA A 141 36.69 -67.97 26.45
N TRP A 142 37.84 -67.58 25.89
CA TRP A 142 38.51 -68.37 24.86
C TRP A 142 39.19 -69.59 25.49
N ILE A 143 38.47 -70.71 25.51
CA ILE A 143 38.93 -71.97 26.11
C ILE A 143 39.09 -73.03 25.02
N GLU A 144 40.28 -73.61 24.92
CA GLU A 144 40.56 -74.78 24.09
C GLU A 144 41.33 -75.80 24.92
N GLY A 145 40.93 -77.07 24.88
CA GLY A 145 41.59 -78.14 25.66
C GLY A 145 41.50 -77.94 27.19
N GLY A 146 40.51 -77.19 27.68
CA GLY A 146 40.30 -76.93 29.11
C GLY A 146 41.13 -75.77 29.69
N HIS A 147 41.94 -75.10 28.87
CA HIS A 147 42.76 -73.96 29.28
C HIS A 147 42.37 -72.68 28.54
N ILE A 148 42.52 -71.54 29.21
CA ILE A 148 42.32 -70.23 28.58
C ILE A 148 43.50 -69.95 27.65
N ARG A 149 43.20 -69.67 26.38
CA ARG A 149 44.18 -69.39 25.33
C ARG A 149 44.62 -67.92 25.36
N TYR A 150 45.37 -67.53 26.39
CA TYR A 150 45.93 -66.18 26.51
C TYR A 150 46.90 -65.82 25.38
N ASP A 151 47.55 -66.83 24.79
CA ASP A 151 48.38 -66.69 23.60
C ASP A 151 47.58 -66.21 22.39
N LEU A 152 46.39 -66.79 22.15
CA LEU A 152 45.50 -66.39 21.06
C LEU A 152 44.81 -65.05 21.35
N LEU A 153 44.42 -64.80 22.60
CA LEU A 153 43.92 -63.48 23.01
C LEU A 153 44.95 -62.38 22.78
N GLY A 154 46.23 -62.62 23.13
CA GLY A 154 47.32 -61.68 22.88
C GLY A 154 47.52 -61.38 21.40
N LYS A 155 47.44 -62.40 20.54
CA LYS A 155 47.49 -62.24 19.07
C LYS A 155 46.28 -61.48 18.52
N ALA A 156 45.08 -61.78 19.01
CA ALA A 156 43.87 -61.05 18.65
C ALA A 156 43.98 -59.57 19.04
N MET A 157 44.51 -59.28 20.23
CA MET A 157 44.80 -57.91 20.68
C MET A 157 45.81 -57.20 19.78
N GLN A 158 46.85 -57.90 19.31
CA GLN A 158 47.84 -57.32 18.41
C GLN A 158 47.22 -56.83 17.09
N VAL A 159 46.20 -57.53 16.58
CA VAL A 159 45.48 -57.12 15.37
C VAL A 159 44.42 -56.05 15.65
N ALA A 160 43.70 -56.19 16.76
CA ALA A 160 42.66 -55.25 17.14
C ALA A 160 43.22 -53.85 17.49
N GLY A 161 44.46 -53.78 17.98
CA GLY A 161 45.17 -52.53 18.25
C GLY A 161 45.11 -52.10 19.72
N VAL A 162 45.49 -50.84 19.99
CA VAL A 162 45.76 -50.33 21.35
C VAL A 162 44.52 -50.31 22.26
N ASP A 163 43.34 -50.25 21.66
CA ASP A 163 42.05 -50.21 22.35
C ASP A 163 41.53 -51.60 22.71
N SER A 164 42.23 -52.65 22.29
CA SER A 164 41.93 -54.01 22.71
C SER A 164 42.48 -54.33 24.09
N GLY A 165 41.81 -55.26 24.77
CA GLY A 165 42.18 -55.72 26.10
C GLY A 165 41.74 -57.16 26.32
N MET A 166 42.19 -57.74 27.43
CA MET A 166 41.73 -59.05 27.86
C MET A 166 41.54 -59.10 29.37
N THR A 167 40.63 -59.95 29.84
CA THR A 167 40.41 -60.18 31.27
C THR A 167 41.34 -61.26 31.79
N LYS A 168 41.98 -61.01 32.93
CA LYS A 168 42.76 -62.01 33.68
C LYS A 168 42.02 -62.55 34.90
N ASP A 169 40.93 -61.87 35.28
CA ASP A 169 40.06 -62.18 36.40
C ASP A 169 38.63 -61.71 36.06
N ALA A 170 37.68 -61.95 36.98
CA ALA A 170 36.30 -61.51 36.84
C ALA A 170 36.05 -60.05 37.27
N THR A 171 37.11 -59.30 37.63
CA THR A 171 36.95 -57.95 38.21
C THR A 171 37.49 -56.87 37.31
N SER A 172 38.43 -57.17 36.42
CA SER A 172 39.08 -56.18 35.59
C SER A 172 39.47 -56.67 34.20
N VAL A 173 39.52 -55.71 33.29
CA VAL A 173 40.05 -55.87 31.94
C VAL A 173 41.17 -54.85 31.76
N ALA A 174 42.26 -55.25 31.10
CA ALA A 174 43.39 -54.37 30.85
C ALA A 174 43.83 -54.45 29.39
N GLY A 175 44.21 -53.31 28.85
CA GLY A 175 44.86 -53.21 27.54
C GLY A 175 46.31 -53.70 27.56
N PHE A 176 46.96 -53.65 26.41
CA PHE A 176 48.39 -53.97 26.29
C PHE A 176 49.22 -53.16 27.30
N GLN A 177 50.08 -53.84 28.06
CA GLN A 177 50.90 -53.24 29.14
C GLN A 177 50.10 -52.38 30.16
N SER A 178 48.80 -52.65 30.36
CA SER A 178 47.93 -51.88 31.26
C SER A 178 47.85 -50.39 30.95
N GLN A 179 48.04 -49.99 29.68
CA GLN A 179 47.88 -48.60 29.22
C GLN A 179 46.50 -48.02 29.54
N TRP A 180 45.50 -48.90 29.66
CA TRP A 180 44.20 -48.59 30.23
C TRP A 180 43.69 -49.82 30.98
N LYS A 181 42.81 -49.57 31.95
CA LYS A 181 42.20 -50.60 32.77
C LYS A 181 40.78 -50.19 33.11
N GLU A 182 39.84 -51.10 32.90
CA GLU A 182 38.45 -50.94 33.30
C GLU A 182 38.06 -51.99 34.34
N GLN A 183 37.08 -51.64 35.17
CA GLN A 183 36.63 -52.45 36.30
C GLN A 183 35.19 -52.89 36.11
N ASN A 184 34.83 -54.05 36.66
CA ASN A 184 33.47 -54.59 36.58
C ASN A 184 32.41 -53.69 37.23
N THR A 185 32.81 -52.83 38.16
CA THR A 185 31.97 -51.81 38.79
C THR A 185 31.55 -50.71 37.82
N ALA A 186 32.37 -50.41 36.81
CA ALA A 186 32.04 -49.51 35.72
C ALA A 186 31.34 -50.24 34.57
N PHE A 187 31.78 -51.47 34.27
CA PHE A 187 31.33 -52.25 33.12
C PHE A 187 30.96 -53.68 33.54
N ASN A 188 29.67 -53.95 33.73
CA ASN A 188 29.18 -55.24 34.24
C ASN A 188 29.34 -56.43 33.27
N ASN A 189 29.83 -56.19 32.05
CA ASN A 189 30.16 -57.22 31.06
C ASN A 189 31.56 -57.83 31.27
N ILE A 190 32.28 -57.42 32.31
CA ILE A 190 33.48 -58.11 32.83
C ILE A 190 33.01 -59.14 33.86
N THR A 191 32.97 -60.41 33.47
CA THR A 191 32.32 -61.47 34.26
C THR A 191 33.22 -62.65 34.63
N ARG A 192 34.34 -62.83 33.91
CA ARG A 192 35.28 -63.95 34.08
C ARG A 192 36.63 -63.60 33.43
N ASP A 193 37.65 -64.37 33.73
CA ASP A 193 38.92 -64.40 33.01
C ASP A 193 38.80 -64.95 31.57
N GLY A 194 39.74 -64.60 30.70
CA GLY A 194 39.83 -65.10 29.33
C GLY A 194 38.87 -64.48 28.32
N LEU A 195 38.28 -63.32 28.61
CA LEU A 195 37.46 -62.56 27.65
C LEU A 195 38.35 -61.63 26.82
N LEU A 196 38.11 -61.58 25.50
CA LEU A 196 38.60 -60.51 24.62
C LEU A 196 37.71 -59.29 24.78
N ALA A 197 38.30 -58.10 24.84
CA ALA A 197 37.61 -56.84 25.01
C ALA A 197 38.15 -55.72 24.11
N PHE A 198 37.34 -54.68 23.91
CA PHE A 198 37.68 -53.49 23.13
C PHE A 198 37.00 -52.26 23.72
N ARG A 199 37.76 -51.19 24.01
CA ARG A 199 37.20 -49.92 24.51
C ARG A 199 36.79 -49.01 23.35
N VAL A 200 35.73 -48.22 23.57
CA VAL A 200 35.14 -47.29 22.58
C VAL A 200 34.75 -45.97 23.26
N GLY A 201 34.50 -44.91 22.49
CA GLY A 201 33.97 -43.65 23.01
C GLY A 201 35.00 -42.62 23.49
N TYR A 202 36.29 -42.86 23.26
CA TYR A 202 37.35 -41.92 23.62
C TYR A 202 37.15 -40.54 22.93
N ASN A 203 37.16 -39.45 23.70
CA ASN A 203 36.94 -38.05 23.26
C ASN A 203 35.54 -37.70 22.70
N SER A 204 34.48 -38.39 23.12
CA SER A 204 33.11 -38.11 22.62
C SER A 204 32.59 -36.68 22.89
N SER A 205 33.18 -35.93 23.81
CA SER A 205 32.79 -34.55 24.14
C SER A 205 33.00 -33.57 22.98
N LEU A 206 33.92 -33.86 22.06
CA LEU A 206 34.17 -33.04 20.87
C LEU A 206 32.97 -33.01 19.91
N TYR A 207 32.11 -34.03 19.96
CA TYR A 207 30.91 -34.10 19.11
C TYR A 207 29.83 -33.09 19.47
N ALA A 208 29.89 -32.46 20.66
CA ALA A 208 28.97 -31.41 21.08
C ALA A 208 29.40 -29.99 20.62
N ILE A 209 30.60 -29.84 20.05
CA ILE A 209 31.19 -28.52 19.72
C ILE A 209 30.85 -28.09 18.28
N TYR A 210 30.55 -29.02 17.38
CA TYR A 210 30.22 -28.73 15.99
C TYR A 210 28.72 -28.85 15.71
N LEU A 211 28.18 -27.87 14.99
CA LEU A 211 26.83 -27.96 14.42
C LEU A 211 26.80 -29.03 13.33
N ARG A 212 25.85 -29.97 13.42
CA ARG A 212 25.69 -30.99 12.38
C ARG A 212 25.05 -30.38 11.13
N ARG A 213 25.59 -30.75 9.96
CA ARG A 213 25.08 -30.32 8.65
C ARG A 213 23.76 -31.00 8.25
N ASP A 214 23.45 -32.12 8.89
CA ASP A 214 22.21 -32.87 8.67
C ASP A 214 21.00 -32.25 9.41
N GLY A 215 21.23 -31.23 10.26
CA GLY A 215 20.19 -30.55 11.03
C GLY A 215 19.57 -31.40 12.17
N THR A 216 20.13 -32.57 12.47
CA THR A 216 19.54 -33.50 13.46
C THR A 216 19.78 -33.07 14.91
N LEU A 217 20.81 -32.24 15.14
CA LEU A 217 21.16 -31.75 16.47
C LEU A 217 20.86 -30.25 16.57
N PRO A 218 19.86 -29.81 17.36
CA PRO A 218 19.57 -28.40 17.55
C PRO A 218 20.68 -27.73 18.38
N MET A 219 20.81 -26.41 18.21
CA MET A 219 21.69 -25.60 19.05
C MET A 219 21.14 -25.53 20.48
N THR A 220 22.01 -25.68 21.48
CA THR A 220 21.65 -25.51 22.90
C THR A 220 21.91 -24.09 23.41
N GLY A 221 22.51 -23.23 22.57
CA GLY A 221 22.78 -21.82 22.84
C GLY A 221 22.74 -20.98 21.56
N ASN A 222 23.05 -19.69 21.68
CA ASN A 222 23.00 -18.75 20.55
C ASN A 222 24.16 -18.98 19.58
N LEU A 223 23.89 -18.84 18.28
CA LEU A 223 24.94 -18.76 17.25
C LEU A 223 25.51 -17.34 17.20
N ASN A 224 26.79 -17.18 17.51
CA ASN A 224 27.51 -15.93 17.29
C ASN A 224 28.39 -16.04 16.04
N MET A 225 28.05 -15.30 14.99
CA MET A 225 28.78 -15.29 13.71
C MET A 225 29.99 -14.34 13.71
N GLY A 226 30.24 -13.57 14.78
CA GLY A 226 31.42 -12.70 14.89
C GLY A 226 31.50 -11.61 13.81
N GLY A 227 30.37 -11.13 13.29
CA GLY A 227 30.32 -10.15 12.20
C GLY A 227 30.49 -10.73 10.79
N ASN A 228 30.51 -12.06 10.64
CA ASN A 228 30.58 -12.71 9.33
C ASN A 228 29.20 -12.89 8.70
N ASP A 229 29.20 -12.96 7.36
CA ASP A 229 28.01 -13.15 6.55
C ASP A 229 27.43 -14.56 6.63
N ILE A 230 26.12 -14.69 6.39
CA ILE A 230 25.45 -15.96 6.14
C ILE A 230 24.97 -15.96 4.68
N ASN A 231 25.68 -16.70 3.82
CA ASN A 231 25.43 -16.72 2.38
C ASN A 231 24.53 -17.91 1.96
N ASN A 232 23.72 -17.71 0.92
CA ASN A 232 22.90 -18.75 0.27
C ASN A 232 21.93 -19.50 1.20
N VAL A 233 21.36 -18.82 2.19
CA VAL A 233 20.29 -19.39 3.01
C VAL A 233 19.00 -19.42 2.20
N LYS A 234 18.41 -20.62 2.02
CA LYS A 234 17.15 -20.76 1.29
C LYS A 234 15.99 -20.10 2.06
N ASN A 235 15.83 -20.44 3.34
CA ASN A 235 14.77 -19.94 4.21
C ASN A 235 15.33 -19.64 5.60
N ILE A 236 14.87 -18.54 6.20
CA ILE A 236 15.04 -18.25 7.63
C ILE A 236 13.63 -18.12 8.21
N THR A 237 13.35 -18.85 9.28
CA THR A 237 12.09 -18.76 10.02
C THR A 237 12.40 -18.42 11.46
N ALA A 238 12.00 -17.22 11.90
CA ALA A 238 12.19 -16.74 13.26
C ALA A 238 10.83 -16.67 13.96
N SER A 239 10.72 -17.29 15.13
CA SER A 239 9.54 -17.16 16.00
C SER A 239 9.59 -15.92 16.90
N GLY A 240 10.76 -15.29 17.01
CA GLY A 240 10.99 -14.06 17.77
C GLY A 240 11.30 -12.87 16.87
N THR A 241 11.92 -11.85 17.45
CA THR A 241 12.26 -10.59 16.77
C THR A 241 13.50 -10.72 15.90
N GLY A 242 13.45 -10.17 14.68
CA GLY A 242 14.63 -9.88 13.86
C GLY A 242 15.06 -8.43 14.04
N ASN A 243 16.29 -8.19 14.49
CA ASN A 243 16.86 -6.84 14.61
C ASN A 243 17.97 -6.66 13.55
N PHE A 244 17.72 -5.80 12.56
CA PHE A 244 18.65 -5.51 11.48
C PHE A 244 19.19 -4.09 11.64
N GLY A 245 20.47 -3.94 11.97
CA GLY A 245 21.10 -2.62 12.14
C GLY A 245 21.37 -1.85 10.85
N GLY A 246 21.21 -2.51 9.70
CA GLY A 246 21.38 -1.93 8.37
C GLY A 246 20.12 -2.06 7.51
N ASN A 247 20.31 -1.96 6.19
CA ASN A 247 19.20 -2.03 5.23
C ASN A 247 18.62 -3.44 5.12
N ILE A 248 17.30 -3.53 4.90
CA ILE A 248 16.61 -4.76 4.49
C ILE A 248 16.29 -4.63 3.01
N THR A 249 16.83 -5.53 2.18
CA THR A 249 16.59 -5.54 0.72
C THR A 249 15.85 -6.81 0.33
N THR A 250 14.67 -6.67 -0.27
CA THR A 250 13.84 -7.79 -0.72
C THR A 250 13.53 -7.68 -2.21
N ALA A 251 13.71 -8.76 -2.96
CA ALA A 251 13.27 -8.82 -4.37
C ALA A 251 11.76 -9.07 -4.50
N GLY A 252 11.16 -9.70 -3.48
CA GLY A 252 9.72 -9.97 -3.40
C GLY A 252 8.98 -9.00 -2.48
N SER A 253 7.71 -9.33 -2.22
CA SER A 253 6.83 -8.58 -1.32
C SER A 253 7.20 -8.72 0.16
N VAL A 254 7.03 -7.65 0.93
CA VAL A 254 7.02 -7.69 2.40
C VAL A 254 5.57 -7.76 2.86
N THR A 255 5.20 -8.83 3.55
CA THR A 255 3.85 -9.01 4.13
C THR A 255 3.94 -8.89 5.65
N ALA A 256 3.26 -7.88 6.21
CA ALA A 256 3.13 -7.70 7.65
C ALA A 256 1.72 -8.08 8.08
N THR A 257 1.60 -8.94 9.10
CA THR A 257 0.30 -9.32 9.69
C THR A 257 -0.19 -8.32 10.73
N GLY A 258 0.71 -7.45 11.23
CA GLY A 258 0.40 -6.32 12.08
C GLY A 258 0.57 -4.99 11.31
N GLN A 259 1.36 -4.09 11.88
CA GLN A 259 1.63 -2.76 11.30
C GLN A 259 3.05 -2.67 10.73
N VAL A 260 3.24 -1.78 9.75
CA VAL A 260 4.57 -1.32 9.31
C VAL A 260 4.79 0.10 9.83
N THR A 261 5.84 0.32 10.60
CA THR A 261 6.14 1.61 11.21
C THR A 261 7.51 2.12 10.77
N ALA A 262 7.55 3.34 10.26
CA ALA A 262 8.79 4.07 9.93
C ALA A 262 8.87 5.35 10.76
N HIS A 263 10.05 5.99 10.76
CA HIS A 263 10.30 7.22 11.51
C HIS A 263 10.78 8.34 10.59
N ASN A 264 10.43 9.59 10.93
CA ASN A 264 11.07 10.76 10.33
C ASN A 264 12.42 11.06 11.02
N GLY A 265 13.16 12.05 10.52
CA GLY A 265 14.44 12.47 11.13
C GLY A 265 14.35 13.04 12.56
N TYR A 266 13.14 13.29 13.06
CA TYR A 266 12.86 13.76 14.43
C TYR A 266 12.38 12.64 15.37
N GLY A 267 12.23 11.41 14.87
CA GLY A 267 11.71 10.28 15.64
C GLY A 267 10.19 10.18 15.72
N ASP A 268 9.42 11.02 15.02
CA ASP A 268 7.97 10.82 14.89
C ASP A 268 7.70 9.63 13.95
N THR A 269 6.63 8.87 14.18
CA THR A 269 6.31 7.68 13.39
C THR A 269 5.27 7.94 12.32
N ILE A 270 5.41 7.22 11.21
CA ILE A 270 4.35 6.95 10.25
C ILE A 270 4.05 5.44 10.29
N THR A 271 2.78 5.10 10.46
CA THR A 271 2.32 3.71 10.61
C THR A 271 1.32 3.35 9.52
N PHE A 272 1.51 2.20 8.90
CA PHE A 272 0.64 1.61 7.88
C PHE A 272 -0.02 0.36 8.44
N GLY A 273 -1.36 0.33 8.39
CA GLY A 273 -2.18 -0.78 8.91
C GLY A 273 -3.09 -0.35 10.06
N GLY A 274 -4.15 -1.14 10.26
CA GLY A 274 -5.22 -0.86 11.22
C GLY A 274 -4.72 -0.72 12.65
N ASP A 275 -5.36 0.16 13.43
CA ASP A 275 -5.06 0.39 14.85
C ASP A 275 -5.85 -0.49 15.82
N GLY A 276 -6.75 -1.32 15.29
CA GLY A 276 -7.66 -2.16 16.05
C GLY A 276 -8.97 -1.47 16.47
N ALA A 277 -9.19 -0.23 16.03
CA ALA A 277 -10.41 0.56 16.23
C ALA A 277 -10.91 1.09 14.88
N GLY A 278 -12.21 0.91 14.61
CA GLY A 278 -12.72 1.12 13.26
C GLY A 278 -12.30 -0.05 12.35
N ASP A 279 -13.24 -0.57 11.58
CA ASP A 279 -12.96 -1.67 10.64
C ASP A 279 -12.26 -1.13 9.37
N ASP A 280 -11.12 -0.43 9.53
CA ASP A 280 -10.40 0.26 8.45
C ASP A 280 -8.88 0.00 8.42
N TYR A 281 -8.26 0.56 7.36
CA TYR A 281 -6.81 0.62 7.19
C TYR A 281 -6.38 2.08 7.16
N GLU A 282 -5.38 2.43 7.97
CA GLU A 282 -4.93 3.82 8.06
C GLU A 282 -3.47 4.00 7.63
N ILE A 283 -3.18 5.26 7.29
CA ILE A 283 -1.84 5.85 7.27
C ILE A 283 -1.82 6.87 8.40
N ARG A 284 -1.21 6.53 9.53
CA ARG A 284 -1.24 7.33 10.76
C ARG A 284 0.09 8.02 11.03
N LEU A 285 0.04 9.30 11.38
CA LEU A 285 1.17 10.05 11.90
C LEU A 285 1.05 10.16 13.42
N SER A 286 2.12 9.87 14.18
CA SER A 286 2.08 9.96 15.65
C SER A 286 1.99 11.39 16.18
N ASN A 287 2.29 12.38 15.33
CA ASN A 287 2.35 13.78 15.70
C ASN A 287 1.52 14.61 14.71
N GLY A 288 0.35 15.08 15.16
CA GLY A 288 -0.59 15.84 14.34
C GLY A 288 -0.13 17.26 13.96
N VAL A 289 1.01 17.74 14.47
CA VAL A 289 1.54 19.07 14.13
C VAL A 289 2.30 19.06 12.80
N ARG A 290 2.82 17.90 12.38
CA ARG A 290 3.60 17.77 11.15
C ARG A 290 2.75 17.20 10.02
N PRO A 291 2.76 17.81 8.82
CA PRO A 291 1.97 17.32 7.70
C PRO A 291 2.59 16.07 7.05
N LEU A 292 1.76 15.25 6.41
CA LEU A 292 2.21 14.24 5.45
C LEU A 292 2.56 14.92 4.13
N SER A 293 3.84 14.92 3.76
CA SER A 293 4.28 15.43 2.46
C SER A 293 4.40 14.29 1.45
N ILE A 294 3.63 14.39 0.35
CA ILE A 294 3.77 13.51 -0.82
C ILE A 294 4.42 14.33 -1.93
N TYR A 295 5.66 14.02 -2.27
CA TYR A 295 6.48 14.84 -3.16
C TYR A 295 7.44 13.98 -3.98
N SER A 296 7.60 14.32 -5.27
CA SER A 296 8.59 13.72 -6.15
C SER A 296 9.67 14.76 -6.51
N PRO A 297 10.91 14.63 -6.01
CA PRO A 297 11.94 15.66 -6.15
C PRO A 297 12.41 15.91 -7.59
N ASN A 298 12.28 14.91 -8.46
CA ASN A 298 12.78 14.96 -9.84
C ASN A 298 11.66 14.96 -10.87
N ALA A 299 10.43 15.27 -10.45
CA ALA A 299 9.29 15.33 -11.34
C ALA A 299 9.37 16.56 -12.26
N ALA A 300 9.69 16.35 -13.54
CA ALA A 300 9.38 17.33 -14.57
C ALA A 300 7.85 17.53 -14.64
N ASN A 301 7.38 18.77 -14.81
CA ASN A 301 5.97 19.15 -15.02
C ASN A 301 4.97 18.81 -13.90
N TYR A 302 5.30 19.02 -12.61
CA TYR A 302 4.35 18.89 -11.48
C TYR A 302 3.67 17.51 -11.37
N THR A 303 4.38 16.42 -11.70
CA THR A 303 3.78 15.08 -11.90
C THR A 303 3.47 14.29 -10.61
N THR A 304 3.53 14.90 -9.43
CA THR A 304 3.04 14.22 -8.21
C THR A 304 1.52 14.21 -8.21
N VAL A 305 0.92 13.10 -8.63
CA VAL A 305 -0.54 12.93 -8.76
C VAL A 305 -1.07 11.91 -7.75
N LEU A 306 -2.03 12.32 -6.92
CA LEU A 306 -2.82 11.40 -6.09
C LEU A 306 -3.96 10.82 -6.93
N LYS A 307 -3.85 9.55 -7.33
CA LYS A 307 -4.90 8.83 -8.07
C LYS A 307 -5.77 8.02 -7.12
N VAL A 308 -7.02 8.42 -6.95
CA VAL A 308 -8.03 7.68 -6.16
C VAL A 308 -9.00 7.00 -7.12
N TRP A 309 -9.12 5.67 -7.05
CA TRP A 309 -10.18 4.94 -7.73
C TRP A 309 -11.46 5.06 -6.92
N LYS A 310 -12.53 5.59 -7.54
CA LYS A 310 -13.84 5.90 -6.92
C LYS A 310 -13.82 7.22 -6.14
N ASN A 311 -14.45 7.27 -4.97
CA ASN A 311 -14.74 8.50 -4.25
C ASN A 311 -13.59 8.86 -3.31
N ALA A 312 -13.28 10.16 -3.22
CA ALA A 312 -12.46 10.73 -2.18
C ALA A 312 -13.36 11.52 -1.21
N LEU A 313 -13.28 11.23 0.09
CA LEU A 313 -13.94 12.00 1.13
C LEU A 313 -12.89 12.80 1.89
N ILE A 314 -12.99 14.13 1.80
CA ILE A 314 -12.20 15.05 2.63
C ILE A 314 -13.17 15.60 3.67
N GLN A 315 -12.90 15.28 4.94
CA GLN A 315 -13.87 15.51 6.00
C GLN A 315 -14.15 17.00 6.28
N GLN A 316 -13.16 17.87 6.02
CA GLN A 316 -13.26 19.29 6.34
C GLN A 316 -12.88 20.19 5.14
N ARG A 317 -11.58 20.34 4.85
CA ARG A 317 -11.07 21.43 4.00
C ARG A 317 -10.03 20.92 3.01
N LEU A 318 -10.07 21.40 1.77
CA LEU A 318 -9.08 21.15 0.72
C LEU A 318 -8.55 22.49 0.19
N SER A 319 -7.23 22.62 0.05
CA SER A 319 -6.60 23.77 -0.59
C SER A 319 -5.61 23.39 -1.68
N THR A 320 -5.33 24.33 -2.58
CA THR A 320 -4.34 24.19 -3.66
C THR A 320 -3.38 25.38 -3.68
N ASN A 321 -2.26 25.29 -4.42
CA ASN A 321 -1.33 26.41 -4.64
C ASN A 321 -0.75 27.01 -3.34
N GLY A 322 -0.51 26.18 -2.32
CA GLY A 322 0.08 26.62 -1.05
C GLY A 322 -0.82 27.52 -0.19
N LEU A 323 -2.10 27.64 -0.54
CA LEU A 323 -3.08 28.41 0.25
C LEU A 323 -3.36 27.69 1.58
N ASP A 324 -3.55 28.46 2.65
CA ASP A 324 -3.98 27.92 3.94
C ASP A 324 -5.43 27.40 3.82
N PRO A 325 -5.69 26.10 4.05
CA PRO A 325 -7.04 25.56 4.03
C PRO A 325 -7.94 26.17 5.12
N ASN A 326 -7.39 26.77 6.17
CA ASN A 326 -8.14 27.38 7.27
C ASN A 326 -8.60 28.82 6.99
N ASP A 327 -8.11 29.45 5.92
CA ASP A 327 -8.53 30.77 5.47
C ASP A 327 -9.81 30.69 4.62
N LEU A 328 -10.86 30.11 5.20
CA LEU A 328 -12.21 30.08 4.65
C LEU A 328 -13.09 31.15 5.32
N PRO A 329 -14.13 31.66 4.62
CA PRO A 329 -15.06 32.62 5.22
C PRO A 329 -15.67 32.12 6.54
N SER A 330 -15.90 33.05 7.47
CA SER A 330 -16.52 32.73 8.76
C SER A 330 -17.88 32.02 8.58
N GLY A 331 -18.13 31.00 9.39
CA GLY A 331 -19.35 30.18 9.34
C GLY A 331 -19.29 28.97 8.40
N TRP A 332 -18.22 28.81 7.61
CA TRP A 332 -18.07 27.65 6.72
C TRP A 332 -17.49 26.45 7.47
N SER A 333 -18.22 25.32 7.48
CA SER A 333 -17.80 24.07 8.12
C SER A 333 -16.71 23.32 7.34
N GLY A 334 -16.51 23.67 6.07
CA GLY A 334 -15.58 23.02 5.15
C GLY A 334 -15.57 23.71 3.79
N GLY A 335 -14.78 23.22 2.85
CA GLY A 335 -14.78 23.74 1.48
C GLY A 335 -13.49 23.54 0.69
N LEU A 336 -13.48 24.13 -0.51
CA LEU A 336 -12.34 24.17 -1.43
C LEU A 336 -11.77 25.61 -1.48
N ARG A 337 -10.51 25.78 -1.06
CA ARG A 337 -9.77 27.03 -1.19
C ARG A 337 -8.77 26.94 -2.35
N THR A 338 -9.08 27.61 -3.45
CA THR A 338 -8.24 27.62 -4.65
C THR A 338 -8.19 29.03 -5.28
N ASN A 339 -7.29 29.23 -6.24
CA ASN A 339 -7.25 30.45 -7.05
C ASN A 339 -8.27 30.38 -8.17
N ASP A 340 -8.21 29.31 -8.97
CA ASP A 340 -9.02 29.13 -10.17
C ASP A 340 -9.76 27.80 -10.15
N VAL A 341 -11.00 27.79 -10.65
CA VAL A 341 -11.79 26.58 -10.90
C VAL A 341 -12.09 26.51 -12.39
N TYR A 342 -11.44 25.58 -13.09
CA TYR A 342 -11.74 25.28 -14.49
C TYR A 342 -12.53 23.96 -14.58
N ALA A 343 -13.84 24.06 -14.80
CA ALA A 343 -14.75 22.93 -14.84
C ALA A 343 -15.26 22.67 -16.26
N ALA A 344 -15.24 21.40 -16.70
CA ALA A 344 -15.83 20.99 -17.98
C ALA A 344 -17.37 20.91 -17.96
N GLY A 345 -17.96 20.93 -16.77
CA GLY A 345 -19.40 20.80 -16.55
C GLY A 345 -19.96 21.96 -15.73
N THR A 346 -20.66 21.63 -14.65
CA THR A 346 -21.36 22.59 -13.80
C THR A 346 -20.63 22.80 -12.48
N VAL A 347 -20.46 24.06 -12.06
CA VAL A 347 -20.12 24.44 -10.69
C VAL A 347 -21.41 24.94 -10.03
N GLY A 348 -21.88 24.26 -8.99
CA GLY A 348 -23.19 24.55 -8.40
C GLY A 348 -23.22 24.45 -6.89
N ALA A 349 -24.20 25.14 -6.30
CA ALA A 349 -24.52 25.11 -4.88
C ALA A 349 -25.91 24.52 -4.66
N GLY A 350 -26.06 23.70 -3.63
CA GLY A 350 -27.30 22.95 -3.40
C GLY A 350 -27.25 21.98 -2.22
N SER A 351 -28.34 21.25 -1.97
CA SER A 351 -28.47 20.28 -0.87
C SER A 351 -29.40 19.13 -1.27
N GLY A 352 -29.16 17.92 -0.74
CA GLY A 352 -30.01 16.75 -0.96
C GLY A 352 -30.13 16.30 -2.43
N GLY A 353 -29.15 16.67 -3.28
CA GLY A 353 -29.16 16.38 -4.72
C GLY A 353 -29.82 17.46 -5.59
N ALA A 354 -30.44 18.48 -5.00
CA ALA A 354 -30.93 19.65 -5.74
C ALA A 354 -29.83 20.69 -5.92
N VAL A 355 -29.71 21.29 -7.11
CA VAL A 355 -28.79 22.40 -7.40
C VAL A 355 -29.59 23.68 -7.56
N ASN A 356 -29.52 24.56 -6.56
CA ASN A 356 -30.35 25.78 -6.50
C ASN A 356 -29.70 26.98 -7.20
N ALA A 357 -28.37 26.93 -7.41
CA ALA A 357 -27.62 27.92 -8.16
C ALA A 357 -26.43 27.27 -8.88
N TYR A 358 -26.10 27.71 -10.09
CA TYR A 358 -24.95 27.17 -10.82
C TYR A 358 -24.40 28.08 -11.92
N MET A 359 -23.19 27.75 -12.37
CA MET A 359 -22.60 28.13 -13.65
C MET A 359 -22.26 26.86 -14.44
N ASN A 360 -22.59 26.80 -15.73
CA ASN A 360 -22.35 25.60 -16.55
C ASN A 360 -21.48 25.86 -17.78
N SER A 361 -21.07 24.78 -18.46
CA SER A 361 -20.19 24.83 -19.63
C SER A 361 -20.79 25.53 -20.86
N SER A 362 -22.11 25.77 -20.89
CA SER A 362 -22.76 26.61 -21.89
C SER A 362 -22.71 28.10 -21.54
N GLY A 363 -22.08 28.49 -20.43
CA GLY A 363 -21.98 29.87 -19.95
C GLY A 363 -23.23 30.39 -19.24
N ASN A 364 -24.20 29.53 -18.92
CA ASN A 364 -25.40 29.95 -18.20
C ASN A 364 -25.09 30.17 -16.72
N ILE A 365 -25.68 31.23 -16.17
CA ILE A 365 -25.73 31.48 -14.72
C ILE A 365 -27.19 31.36 -14.29
N TYR A 366 -27.46 30.50 -13.31
CA TYR A 366 -28.81 30.27 -12.79
C TYR A 366 -28.82 30.41 -11.27
N ALA A 367 -29.89 31.02 -10.73
CA ALA A 367 -30.23 31.02 -9.31
C ALA A 367 -31.75 30.93 -9.16
N SER A 368 -32.22 30.12 -8.21
CA SER A 368 -33.66 29.94 -7.97
C SER A 368 -34.32 31.12 -7.26
N ASN A 369 -33.52 31.97 -6.60
CA ASN A 369 -33.97 33.21 -5.94
C ASN A 369 -33.39 34.41 -6.69
N ASP A 370 -32.33 35.01 -6.15
CA ASP A 370 -31.76 36.25 -6.68
C ASP A 370 -30.35 36.05 -7.24
N VAL A 371 -30.02 36.83 -8.28
CA VAL A 371 -28.65 37.05 -8.74
C VAL A 371 -28.26 38.49 -8.38
N ASN A 372 -27.51 38.67 -7.30
CA ASN A 372 -27.04 39.98 -6.84
C ASN A 372 -25.71 40.34 -7.54
N VAL A 373 -25.78 41.19 -8.55
CA VAL A 373 -24.59 41.70 -9.26
C VAL A 373 -24.20 43.05 -8.67
N GLY A 374 -23.04 43.12 -8.01
CA GLY A 374 -22.62 44.32 -7.28
C GLY A 374 -22.26 45.54 -8.14
N HIS A 375 -22.23 45.42 -9.47
CA HIS A 375 -21.96 46.51 -10.41
C HIS A 375 -22.93 46.48 -11.59
N GLN A 376 -22.54 45.89 -12.72
CA GLN A 376 -23.24 46.04 -14.00
C GLN A 376 -23.50 44.68 -14.63
N VAL A 377 -24.64 44.56 -15.31
CA VAL A 377 -24.94 43.44 -16.21
C VAL A 377 -24.75 43.95 -17.64
N ASN A 378 -23.66 43.51 -18.29
CA ASN A 378 -23.42 43.80 -19.70
C ASN A 378 -24.05 42.69 -20.57
N ALA A 379 -25.20 42.96 -21.15
CA ALA A 379 -25.95 42.00 -21.94
C ALA A 379 -26.45 42.62 -23.25
N GLN A 380 -26.59 41.80 -24.29
CA GLN A 380 -27.20 42.22 -25.55
C GLN A 380 -28.69 42.58 -25.38
N TYR A 381 -29.38 41.86 -24.51
CA TYR A 381 -30.75 42.15 -24.10
C TYR A 381 -30.98 41.68 -22.66
N VAL A 382 -31.92 42.31 -21.97
CA VAL A 382 -32.42 41.89 -20.66
C VAL A 382 -33.89 41.49 -20.85
N TRP A 383 -34.17 40.19 -20.73
CA TRP A 383 -35.55 39.67 -20.76
C TRP A 383 -36.05 39.49 -19.33
N ALA A 384 -37.00 40.32 -18.90
CA ALA A 384 -37.64 40.22 -17.59
C ALA A 384 -39.15 39.98 -17.78
N SER A 385 -39.68 38.91 -17.20
CA SER A 385 -41.12 38.63 -17.18
C SER A 385 -41.89 39.45 -16.16
N GLY A 386 -41.18 40.04 -15.20
CA GLY A 386 -41.71 40.94 -14.17
C GLY A 386 -41.28 42.38 -14.40
N ASN A 387 -41.03 43.10 -13.31
CA ASN A 387 -40.70 44.52 -13.34
C ASN A 387 -39.20 44.75 -13.61
N LEU A 388 -38.88 45.77 -14.41
CA LEU A 388 -37.55 46.38 -14.45
C LEU A 388 -37.59 47.67 -13.61
N ASN A 389 -37.00 47.65 -12.42
CA ASN A 389 -36.89 48.84 -11.57
C ASN A 389 -35.50 49.46 -11.72
N SER A 390 -35.44 50.71 -12.17
CA SER A 390 -34.19 51.45 -12.34
C SER A 390 -34.38 52.91 -11.93
N ASN A 391 -33.37 53.48 -11.26
CA ASN A 391 -33.32 54.91 -10.97
C ASN A 391 -33.22 55.75 -12.25
N TYR A 392 -32.69 55.19 -13.33
CA TYR A 392 -32.51 55.87 -14.61
C TYR A 392 -32.59 54.89 -15.78
N ILE A 393 -33.42 55.21 -16.77
CA ILE A 393 -33.54 54.44 -18.01
C ILE A 393 -33.08 55.34 -19.15
N HIS A 394 -32.00 54.93 -19.82
CA HIS A 394 -31.49 55.58 -21.02
C HIS A 394 -31.55 54.62 -22.20
N SER A 395 -32.42 54.91 -23.17
CA SER A 395 -32.50 54.17 -24.42
C SER A 395 -31.87 55.01 -25.53
N ASN A 396 -30.92 54.42 -26.26
CA ASN A 396 -30.41 55.01 -27.51
C ASN A 396 -31.38 54.81 -28.68
N GLY A 397 -32.44 54.03 -28.49
CA GLY A 397 -33.50 53.78 -29.46
C GLY A 397 -34.86 54.14 -28.88
N ASN A 398 -35.87 53.34 -29.22
CA ASN A 398 -37.23 53.55 -28.74
C ASN A 398 -37.42 53.00 -27.32
N ILE A 399 -38.46 53.49 -26.66
CA ILE A 399 -39.08 52.85 -25.50
C ILE A 399 -40.52 52.56 -25.92
N ASP A 400 -40.79 51.32 -26.28
CA ASP A 400 -42.11 50.86 -26.69
C ASP A 400 -42.85 50.29 -25.48
N ALA A 401 -44.04 50.84 -25.18
CA ALA A 401 -44.88 50.42 -24.07
C ALA A 401 -46.27 50.05 -24.60
N ASP A 402 -46.66 48.78 -24.50
CA ASP A 402 -48.00 48.31 -24.89
C ASP A 402 -49.12 48.90 -24.01
N GLY A 403 -48.77 49.25 -22.77
CA GLY A 403 -49.67 49.86 -21.80
C GLY A 403 -49.56 51.39 -21.76
N ARG A 404 -49.38 51.93 -20.55
CA ARG A 404 -49.27 53.38 -20.32
C ARG A 404 -47.82 53.75 -19.95
N LEU A 405 -47.33 54.85 -20.50
CA LEU A 405 -46.16 55.56 -19.97
C LEU A 405 -46.65 56.56 -18.91
N ASN A 406 -46.32 56.33 -17.64
CA ASN A 406 -46.70 57.22 -16.54
C ASN A 406 -45.45 57.94 -16.00
N ALA A 407 -45.48 59.27 -15.97
CA ALA A 407 -44.45 60.09 -15.32
C ALA A 407 -45.03 60.71 -14.03
N GLY A 408 -44.32 60.57 -12.91
CA GLY A 408 -44.77 61.08 -11.61
C GLY A 408 -44.65 62.61 -11.46
N GLU A 409 -43.78 63.24 -12.26
CA GLU A 409 -43.54 64.69 -12.24
C GLU A 409 -43.90 65.29 -13.61
N PHE A 410 -42.98 65.26 -14.58
CA PHE A 410 -43.20 65.80 -15.92
C PHE A 410 -42.60 64.90 -17.01
N LEU A 411 -43.20 64.89 -18.21
CA LEU A 411 -42.60 64.29 -19.40
C LEU A 411 -41.89 65.37 -20.22
N TYR A 412 -40.56 65.24 -20.37
CA TYR A 412 -39.78 66.12 -21.21
C TYR A 412 -39.72 65.59 -22.66
N ILE A 413 -40.34 66.30 -23.60
CA ILE A 413 -40.38 65.93 -25.03
C ILE A 413 -39.39 66.81 -25.80
N ASN A 414 -38.23 66.24 -26.12
CA ASN A 414 -37.14 66.95 -26.79
C ASN A 414 -37.37 67.14 -28.31
N GLY A 415 -38.28 66.38 -28.92
CA GLY A 415 -38.57 66.50 -30.36
C GLY A 415 -39.08 67.89 -30.71
N LYS A 416 -38.28 68.69 -31.44
CA LYS A 416 -38.63 70.05 -31.87
C LYS A 416 -39.20 70.05 -33.29
N ALA A 417 -40.33 70.72 -33.48
CA ALA A 417 -40.97 70.83 -34.78
C ALA A 417 -41.58 72.21 -35.03
N ASN A 418 -41.68 72.57 -36.30
CA ASN A 418 -42.36 73.78 -36.74
C ASN A 418 -43.81 73.46 -37.11
N VAL A 419 -44.74 74.31 -36.68
CA VAL A 419 -46.17 74.18 -37.04
C VAL A 419 -46.34 74.17 -38.57
N GLY A 420 -47.15 73.26 -39.10
CA GLY A 420 -47.40 73.08 -40.54
C GLY A 420 -46.34 72.29 -41.31
N ALA A 421 -45.22 71.91 -40.68
CA ALA A 421 -44.25 70.99 -41.27
C ALA A 421 -44.82 69.58 -41.38
N ASN A 422 -44.29 68.79 -42.32
CA ASN A 422 -44.68 67.39 -42.50
C ASN A 422 -44.27 66.57 -41.27
N CYS A 423 -45.10 65.61 -40.89
CA CYS A 423 -44.83 64.67 -39.81
C CYS A 423 -45.41 63.30 -40.15
N SER A 424 -44.77 62.25 -39.63
CA SER A 424 -45.23 60.87 -39.75
C SER A 424 -44.58 60.02 -38.64
N PRO A 425 -45.29 59.04 -38.07
CA PRO A 425 -46.71 58.77 -38.25
C PRO A 425 -47.61 59.82 -37.57
N ASN A 426 -48.91 59.82 -37.90
CA ASN A 426 -49.90 60.56 -37.11
C ASN A 426 -49.90 60.07 -35.66
N GLY A 427 -50.09 60.98 -34.71
CA GLY A 427 -50.10 60.70 -33.27
C GLY A 427 -48.79 61.01 -32.54
N LEU A 428 -47.69 61.29 -33.25
CA LEU A 428 -46.47 61.78 -32.62
C LEU A 428 -46.72 63.06 -31.82
N GLN A 429 -46.08 63.16 -30.66
CA GLN A 429 -46.09 64.34 -29.81
C GLN A 429 -44.71 64.99 -29.86
N GLY A 430 -44.68 66.31 -29.98
CA GLY A 430 -43.45 67.11 -30.06
C GLY A 430 -43.65 68.45 -29.36
N THR A 431 -42.64 69.30 -29.38
CA THR A 431 -42.78 70.70 -28.96
C THR A 431 -42.26 71.65 -30.02
N ASP A 432 -42.68 72.91 -30.00
CA ASP A 432 -41.99 73.94 -30.79
C ASP A 432 -40.74 74.46 -30.05
N SER A 433 -40.01 75.40 -30.68
CA SER A 433 -38.82 76.01 -30.09
C SER A 433 -39.08 76.78 -28.79
N THR A 434 -40.34 77.16 -28.52
CA THR A 434 -40.75 77.84 -27.29
C THR A 434 -41.25 76.88 -26.20
N GLY A 435 -41.44 75.60 -26.52
CA GLY A 435 -41.90 74.56 -25.60
C GLY A 435 -43.40 74.28 -25.66
N LEU A 436 -44.15 74.86 -26.62
CA LEU A 436 -45.57 74.54 -26.79
C LEU A 436 -45.74 73.12 -27.34
N LEU A 437 -46.70 72.37 -26.77
CA LEU A 437 -47.00 71.00 -27.21
C LEU A 437 -47.60 70.98 -28.62
N LEU A 438 -47.05 70.12 -29.46
CA LEU A 438 -47.51 69.85 -30.82
C LEU A 438 -47.95 68.40 -30.97
N SER A 439 -48.95 68.17 -31.81
CA SER A 439 -49.36 66.82 -32.22
C SER A 439 -49.36 66.69 -33.74
N CYS A 440 -48.87 65.55 -34.23
CA CYS A 440 -48.92 65.19 -35.64
C CYS A 440 -50.32 64.69 -36.02
N VAL A 441 -51.05 65.48 -36.80
CA VAL A 441 -52.42 65.17 -37.23
C VAL A 441 -52.54 65.43 -38.73
N GLY A 442 -53.05 64.45 -39.49
CA GLY A 442 -53.20 64.59 -40.95
C GLY A 442 -51.87 64.79 -41.70
N GLY A 443 -50.77 64.26 -41.16
CA GLY A 443 -49.42 64.37 -41.71
C GLY A 443 -48.75 65.72 -41.46
N LYS A 444 -49.34 66.59 -40.60
CA LYS A 444 -48.82 67.93 -40.28
C LYS A 444 -48.69 68.16 -38.78
N TRP A 445 -47.64 68.86 -38.37
CA TRP A 445 -47.48 69.32 -36.98
C TRP A 445 -48.48 70.43 -36.68
N THR A 446 -49.32 70.22 -35.67
CA THR A 446 -50.36 71.16 -35.23
C THR A 446 -50.20 71.47 -33.74
N LYS A 447 -50.61 72.67 -33.30
CA LYS A 447 -50.62 73.00 -31.87
C LYS A 447 -51.62 72.10 -31.15
N ALA A 448 -51.20 71.44 -30.07
CA ALA A 448 -52.06 70.54 -29.30
C ALA A 448 -53.16 71.30 -28.55
N SER A 449 -52.91 72.57 -28.20
CA SER A 449 -53.91 73.48 -27.64
C SER A 449 -54.65 74.26 -28.75
N GLY A 450 -55.88 73.83 -29.05
CA GLY A 450 -56.90 74.66 -29.67
C GLY A 450 -56.96 74.63 -31.20
N GLY A 451 -57.65 73.64 -31.76
CA GLY A 451 -58.01 73.58 -33.20
C GLY A 451 -58.92 74.72 -33.73
N GLY A 452 -59.14 75.77 -32.94
CA GLY A 452 -60.02 76.89 -33.23
C GLY A 452 -59.33 78.15 -33.76
N GLY A 453 -58.14 78.02 -34.36
CA GLY A 453 -57.46 79.06 -35.17
C GLY A 453 -57.34 80.47 -34.59
N GLY A 454 -57.53 80.64 -33.27
CA GLY A 454 -57.62 81.92 -32.58
C GLY A 454 -58.92 82.71 -32.80
N LEU A 455 -59.02 83.83 -32.08
CA LEU A 455 -60.06 84.85 -32.25
C LEU A 455 -59.40 86.16 -32.70
N TYR A 456 -60.10 86.96 -33.51
CA TYR A 456 -59.71 88.35 -33.76
C TYR A 456 -60.92 89.27 -33.76
N SER A 457 -60.72 90.55 -33.48
CA SER A 457 -61.79 91.53 -33.54
C SER A 457 -61.44 92.69 -34.47
N THR A 458 -62.43 93.15 -35.24
CA THR A 458 -62.30 94.36 -36.06
C THR A 458 -63.25 95.45 -35.59
N ASN A 459 -62.89 96.70 -35.84
CA ASN A 459 -63.72 97.86 -35.62
C ASN A 459 -63.88 98.63 -36.94
N THR A 460 -65.10 99.00 -37.29
CA THR A 460 -65.42 99.77 -38.50
C THR A 460 -66.10 101.08 -38.10
N LYS A 461 -65.47 102.22 -38.37
CA LYS A 461 -66.07 103.55 -38.14
C LYS A 461 -66.66 104.11 -39.42
N ASP A 462 -67.91 104.55 -39.38
CA ASP A 462 -68.62 105.27 -40.45
C ASP A 462 -68.61 104.57 -41.82
N GLY A 463 -68.61 103.23 -41.83
CA GLY A 463 -68.60 102.43 -43.05
C GLY A 463 -67.24 102.38 -43.76
N ASN A 464 -66.18 102.92 -43.17
CA ASN A 464 -64.81 102.82 -43.69
C ASN A 464 -64.24 101.40 -43.55
N SER A 465 -63.07 101.15 -44.14
CA SER A 465 -62.36 99.87 -44.01
C SER A 465 -62.18 99.47 -42.55
N ALA A 466 -62.51 98.21 -42.25
CA ALA A 466 -62.41 97.65 -40.91
C ALA A 466 -60.95 97.70 -40.42
N THR A 467 -60.73 98.30 -39.25
CA THR A 467 -59.43 98.32 -38.56
C THR A 467 -59.33 97.17 -37.58
N CYS A 468 -58.14 96.64 -37.38
CA CYS A 468 -57.92 95.52 -36.47
C CYS A 468 -57.88 96.01 -35.02
N SER A 469 -58.88 95.69 -34.21
CA SER A 469 -58.94 96.10 -32.80
C SER A 469 -58.25 95.10 -31.86
N THR A 470 -58.31 93.81 -32.19
CA THR A 470 -57.55 92.78 -31.48
C THR A 470 -57.08 91.75 -32.51
N PRO A 471 -55.79 91.73 -32.85
CA PRO A 471 -55.26 90.75 -33.79
C PRO A 471 -55.41 89.34 -33.28
N ASN A 472 -55.51 88.39 -34.19
CA ASN A 472 -55.41 86.97 -33.88
C ASN A 472 -54.02 86.67 -33.34
N THR A 473 -53.93 85.99 -32.19
CA THR A 473 -52.64 85.59 -31.60
C THR A 473 -51.85 84.62 -32.48
N ASP A 474 -52.52 83.89 -33.37
CA ASP A 474 -51.85 82.94 -34.28
C ASP A 474 -51.29 83.60 -35.55
N THR A 475 -51.88 84.71 -36.03
CA THR A 475 -51.43 85.39 -37.27
C THR A 475 -50.84 86.78 -37.01
N ASN A 476 -50.95 87.30 -35.79
CA ASN A 476 -50.71 88.71 -35.43
C ASN A 476 -51.45 89.71 -36.34
N ALA A 477 -52.56 89.29 -36.96
CA ALA A 477 -53.38 90.11 -37.83
C ALA A 477 -54.87 89.81 -37.61
N CYS A 478 -55.77 90.63 -38.15
CA CYS A 478 -57.21 90.35 -38.16
C CYS A 478 -57.60 89.40 -39.29
N SER A 479 -57.02 88.20 -39.25
CA SER A 479 -57.23 87.13 -40.21
C SER A 479 -57.17 85.77 -39.51
N CYS A 480 -57.74 84.75 -40.16
CA CYS A 480 -57.58 83.38 -39.73
C CYS A 480 -56.29 82.76 -40.29
N PRO A 481 -55.67 81.82 -39.55
CA PRO A 481 -54.55 81.03 -40.07
C PRO A 481 -54.93 80.32 -41.37
N SER A 482 -53.93 80.00 -42.20
CA SER A 482 -54.15 79.30 -43.47
C SER A 482 -54.98 78.03 -43.29
N GLY A 483 -56.02 77.86 -44.11
CA GLY A 483 -56.95 76.72 -44.06
C GLY A 483 -58.13 76.87 -43.08
N LYS A 484 -58.26 78.03 -42.41
CA LYS A 484 -59.36 78.34 -41.47
C LYS A 484 -60.21 79.49 -41.98
N THR A 485 -61.50 79.48 -41.65
CA THR A 485 -62.45 80.52 -42.08
C THR A 485 -62.90 81.39 -40.91
N SER A 486 -63.11 82.68 -41.16
CA SER A 486 -63.56 83.63 -40.14
C SER A 486 -65.08 83.60 -40.01
N VAL A 487 -65.55 83.21 -38.82
CA VAL A 487 -66.97 83.19 -38.47
C VAL A 487 -67.23 84.33 -37.51
N VAL A 488 -68.14 85.25 -37.86
CA VAL A 488 -68.59 86.29 -36.92
C VAL A 488 -69.35 85.61 -35.79
N ILE A 489 -68.81 85.67 -34.58
CA ILE A 489 -69.44 85.12 -33.38
C ILE A 489 -70.08 86.20 -32.51
N MET A 490 -69.70 87.47 -32.70
CA MET A 490 -70.31 88.60 -32.03
C MET A 490 -70.21 89.86 -32.90
N SER A 491 -71.24 90.70 -32.89
CA SER A 491 -71.23 92.01 -33.53
C SER A 491 -71.93 93.02 -32.64
N SER A 492 -71.29 94.14 -32.34
CA SER A 492 -71.86 95.26 -31.61
C SER A 492 -71.73 96.54 -32.44
N ILE A 493 -72.69 97.45 -32.25
CA ILE A 493 -72.70 98.75 -32.90
C ILE A 493 -72.83 99.79 -31.79
N SER A 494 -71.86 100.69 -31.69
CA SER A 494 -71.92 101.88 -30.85
C SER A 494 -72.04 103.11 -31.73
N THR A 495 -72.83 104.09 -31.29
CA THR A 495 -73.03 105.35 -32.01
C THR A 495 -72.69 106.48 -31.06
N SER A 496 -71.73 107.32 -31.43
CA SER A 496 -71.29 108.47 -30.65
C SER A 496 -71.53 109.75 -31.43
N VAL A 497 -72.19 110.74 -30.82
CA VAL A 497 -72.43 112.04 -31.43
C VAL A 497 -71.42 113.03 -30.85
N THR A 498 -70.55 113.57 -31.70
CA THR A 498 -69.63 114.65 -31.32
C THR A 498 -70.26 115.97 -31.73
N ILE A 499 -70.69 116.76 -30.74
CA ILE A 499 -71.23 118.11 -30.96
C ILE A 499 -70.04 119.08 -31.04
N ARG A 500 -69.83 119.73 -32.20
CA ARG A 500 -68.85 120.82 -32.31
C ARG A 500 -69.46 122.11 -31.71
N PRO A 501 -68.76 122.84 -30.83
CA PRO A 501 -69.29 124.03 -30.15
C PRO A 501 -69.79 125.14 -31.09
N ASP A 502 -69.35 125.12 -32.35
CA ASP A 502 -69.27 126.33 -33.16
C ASP A 502 -70.47 126.50 -34.10
N ASN A 503 -71.23 125.44 -34.43
CA ASN A 503 -72.28 125.51 -35.48
C ASN A 503 -73.43 124.47 -35.38
N GLY A 504 -73.68 123.85 -34.21
CA GLY A 504 -74.88 123.03 -33.97
C GLY A 504 -75.06 121.75 -34.83
N GLN A 505 -74.15 121.46 -35.75
CA GLN A 505 -74.14 120.23 -36.56
C GLN A 505 -73.33 119.15 -35.82
N GLY A 506 -74.02 118.19 -35.21
CA GLY A 506 -73.41 117.02 -34.59
C GLY A 506 -72.96 116.00 -35.63
N VAL A 507 -71.69 115.61 -35.61
CA VAL A 507 -71.22 114.47 -36.44
C VAL A 507 -71.55 113.20 -35.68
N THR A 508 -72.42 112.37 -36.25
CA THR A 508 -72.74 111.05 -35.70
C THR A 508 -71.74 110.05 -36.24
N THR A 509 -70.89 109.51 -35.37
CA THR A 509 -69.94 108.44 -35.70
C THR A 509 -70.52 107.09 -35.27
N LYS A 510 -70.69 106.17 -36.22
CA LYS A 510 -71.12 104.79 -36.01
C LYS A 510 -69.91 103.86 -36.03
N SER A 511 -69.67 103.16 -34.93
CA SER A 511 -68.58 102.22 -34.75
C SER A 511 -69.14 100.81 -34.63
N THR A 512 -68.79 99.91 -35.56
CA THR A 512 -69.20 98.50 -35.53
C THR A 512 -68.02 97.63 -35.11
N GLN A 513 -68.12 96.93 -33.99
CA GLN A 513 -67.11 95.97 -33.56
C GLN A 513 -67.58 94.54 -33.83
N ARG A 514 -66.74 93.73 -34.47
CA ARG A 514 -67.03 92.32 -34.74
C ARG A 514 -65.95 91.44 -34.14
N LEU A 515 -66.36 90.40 -33.42
CA LEU A 515 -65.48 89.34 -32.96
C LEU A 515 -65.64 88.13 -33.88
N TYR A 516 -64.51 87.63 -34.37
CA TYR A 516 -64.41 86.50 -35.28
C TYR A 516 -63.74 85.33 -34.57
N GLN A 517 -64.29 84.13 -34.76
CA GLN A 517 -63.63 82.87 -34.44
C GLN A 517 -63.15 82.20 -35.73
N CYS A 518 -61.93 81.70 -35.70
CA CYS A 518 -61.37 80.94 -36.81
C CYS A 518 -61.72 79.46 -36.66
N ARG A 519 -62.44 78.89 -37.62
CA ARG A 519 -62.84 77.48 -37.56
C ARG A 519 -62.23 76.67 -38.69
#